data_AF-B9SH75-F1
#
_entry.id   AF-B9SH75-F1
#
_cell.length_a   1.000
_cell.length_b   1.000
_cell.length_c   1.000
_cell.angle_alpha   90.00
_cell.angle_beta   90.00
_cell.angle_gamma   90.00
#
_symmetry.space_group_name_H-M   'P 1'
#
loop_
_entity.id
_entity.type
_entity.pdbx_description
1 polymer ?
#
loop_
_entity_poly.entity_id
_entity_poly.type
_entity_poly.pdbx_seq_one_letter_code
_entity_poly.pdbx_strand_id
1 'polypeptide(L)'
;MAFLQESFFWVLLFSCMTLKVSSHVRHSRYTPPNVTRLTDLFSPVSIGQGFSTFFGGSNIKLLNNGSYATLALDKSSGSGLASKNKYYYGFFSAAIKLPAGLTSGVVVAFYN
;
A
#
# COMPACT_ATOMS: atom_id res chain seq x y z
N MET A 1 -14.58 41.53 41.52
CA MET A 1 -13.34 41.47 40.70
C MET A 1 -12.90 40.04 40.33
N ALA A 2 -13.26 38.99 41.08
CA ALA A 2 -12.82 37.61 40.80
C ALA A 2 -13.53 36.90 39.61
N PHE A 3 -14.79 37.23 39.33
CA PHE A 3 -15.58 36.57 38.27
C PHE A 3 -15.07 36.84 36.84
N LEU A 4 -14.46 38.00 36.62
CA LEU A 4 -13.94 38.41 35.31
C LEU A 4 -12.61 37.71 34.96
N GLN A 5 -11.85 37.31 35.98
CA GLN A 5 -10.59 36.57 35.86
C GLN A 5 -10.83 35.11 35.43
N GLU A 6 -11.82 34.44 36.03
CA GLU A 6 -12.19 33.05 35.72
C GLU A 6 -12.69 32.88 34.27
N SER A 7 -13.45 33.86 33.78
CA SER A 7 -13.91 33.87 32.40
C SER A 7 -12.76 34.03 31.40
N PHE A 8 -11.77 34.88 31.73
CA PHE A 8 -10.55 35.04 30.93
C PHE A 8 -9.71 33.76 30.87
N PHE A 9 -9.62 33.03 31.99
CA PHE A 9 -8.87 31.78 32.08
C PHE A 9 -9.46 30.69 31.17
N TRP A 10 -10.79 30.56 31.16
CA TRP A 10 -11.48 29.62 30.27
C TRP A 10 -11.38 30.02 28.79
N VAL A 11 -11.44 31.31 28.46
CA VAL A 11 -11.22 31.80 27.09
C VAL A 11 -9.78 31.55 26.63
N LEU A 12 -8.79 31.72 27.51
CA LEU A 12 -7.39 31.41 27.23
C LEU A 12 -7.17 29.90 27.00
N LEU A 13 -7.80 29.06 27.81
CA LEU A 13 -7.77 27.60 27.65
C LEU A 13 -8.40 27.14 26.32
N PHE A 14 -9.56 27.70 25.97
CA PHE A 14 -10.19 27.42 24.67
C PHE A 14 -9.37 27.96 23.50
N SER A 15 -8.79 29.16 23.62
CA SER A 15 -7.86 29.72 22.63
C SER A 15 -6.67 28.78 22.40
N CYS A 16 -6.07 28.25 23.47
CA CYS A 16 -4.93 27.34 23.41
C CYS A 16 -5.27 26.02 22.69
N MET A 17 -6.50 25.50 22.85
CA MET A 17 -6.96 24.29 22.16
C MET A 17 -7.31 24.55 20.68
N THR A 18 -7.68 25.78 20.31
CA THR A 18 -7.97 26.18 18.91
C THR A 18 -6.74 26.61 18.12
N LEU A 19 -5.61 26.87 18.79
CA LEU A 19 -4.29 26.92 18.17
C LEU A 19 -3.91 25.49 17.78
N LYS A 20 -4.55 25.05 16.70
CA LYS A 20 -4.24 23.85 15.97
C LYS A 20 -2.72 23.78 15.83
N VAL A 21 -2.18 22.68 16.30
CA VAL A 21 -0.93 22.10 15.79
C VAL A 21 -1.08 22.06 14.28
N SER A 22 -0.66 23.13 13.61
CA SER A 22 -0.37 23.10 12.19
C SER A 22 0.96 22.40 12.09
N SER A 23 0.91 21.08 12.08
CA SER A 23 2.00 20.28 11.54
C SER A 23 1.97 20.45 10.02
N HIS A 24 2.35 21.65 9.54
CA HIS A 24 2.92 21.79 8.21
C HIS A 24 4.28 21.10 8.24
N VAL A 25 4.25 19.77 8.33
CA VAL A 25 5.35 18.91 7.92
C VAL A 25 5.49 19.19 6.44
N ARG A 26 6.43 20.08 6.11
CA ARG A 26 7.00 20.11 4.78
C ARG A 26 7.69 18.77 4.63
N HIS A 27 6.97 17.78 4.10
CA HIS A 27 7.60 16.59 3.57
C HIS A 27 8.52 17.08 2.46
N SER A 28 9.79 17.30 2.79
CA SER A 28 10.85 17.30 1.79
C SER A 28 10.69 15.98 1.06
N ARG A 29 10.14 16.04 -0.16
CA ARG A 29 9.92 14.83 -0.96
C ARG A 29 11.30 14.28 -1.27
N TYR A 30 11.69 13.24 -0.56
CA TYR A 30 12.86 12.47 -0.91
C TYR A 30 12.70 12.05 -2.37
N THR A 31 13.59 12.54 -3.22
CA THR A 31 13.69 12.13 -4.61
C THR A 31 14.90 11.21 -4.67
N PRO A 32 14.72 9.91 -4.90
CA PRO A 32 15.85 9.00 -5.01
C PRO A 32 16.78 9.44 -6.16
N PRO A 33 18.09 9.25 -6.02
CA PRO A 33 19.04 9.55 -7.08
C PRO A 33 18.72 8.75 -8.35
N ASN A 34 19.00 9.33 -9.51
CA ASN A 34 18.78 8.69 -10.81
C ASN A 34 19.88 7.66 -11.09
N VAL A 35 19.67 6.43 -10.64
CA VAL A 35 20.55 5.28 -10.85
C VAL A 35 19.75 4.14 -11.45
N THR A 36 20.40 3.32 -12.27
CA THR A 36 19.80 2.09 -12.82
C THR A 36 19.29 1.22 -11.68
N ARG A 37 18.01 0.85 -11.69
CA ARG A 37 17.45 -0.02 -10.67
C ARG A 37 17.85 -1.46 -10.99
N LEU A 38 18.04 -2.28 -9.96
CA LEU A 38 18.33 -3.71 -10.15
C LEU A 38 17.24 -4.40 -11.00
N THR A 39 15.99 -3.98 -10.86
CA THR A 39 14.86 -4.47 -11.67
C THR A 39 14.98 -4.16 -13.15
N ASP A 40 15.68 -3.07 -13.51
CA ASP A 40 15.84 -2.64 -14.91
C ASP A 40 16.87 -3.52 -15.65
N LEU A 41 17.66 -4.31 -14.91
CA LEU A 41 18.63 -5.25 -15.47
C LEU A 41 18.00 -6.58 -15.95
N PHE A 42 16.70 -6.79 -15.69
CA PHE A 42 16.00 -8.03 -16.01
C PHE A 42 14.72 -7.75 -16.81
N SER A 43 14.45 -8.57 -17.83
CA SER A 43 13.20 -8.49 -18.59
C SER A 43 12.01 -8.95 -17.74
N PRO A 44 10.90 -8.17 -17.68
CA PRO A 44 9.70 -8.59 -16.96
C PRO A 44 9.06 -9.84 -17.57
N VAL A 45 8.54 -10.71 -16.71
CA VAL A 45 7.73 -11.88 -17.10
C VAL A 45 6.26 -11.56 -16.89
N SER A 46 5.40 -11.88 -17.87
CA SER A 46 3.95 -11.69 -17.71
C SER A 46 3.39 -12.64 -16.65
N ILE A 47 2.35 -12.20 -15.93
CA ILE A 47 1.68 -13.03 -14.93
C ILE A 47 1.11 -14.30 -15.57
N GLY A 48 0.47 -14.17 -16.72
CA GLY A 48 -0.12 -15.31 -17.44
C GLY A 48 0.91 -16.36 -17.85
N GLN A 49 2.17 -15.96 -18.08
CA GLN A 49 3.25 -16.89 -18.39
C GLN A 49 3.84 -17.53 -17.13
N GLY A 50 4.20 -16.72 -16.12
CA GLY A 50 4.96 -17.17 -14.96
C GLY A 50 4.16 -17.80 -13.81
N PHE A 51 2.86 -17.48 -13.72
CA PHE A 51 2.02 -17.84 -12.57
C PHE A 51 0.72 -18.51 -12.98
N SER A 52 0.19 -19.32 -12.07
CA SER A 52 -1.14 -19.94 -12.14
C SER A 52 -1.99 -19.53 -10.94
N THR A 53 -3.31 -19.57 -11.11
CA THR A 53 -4.25 -19.40 -10.01
C THR A 53 -4.02 -20.48 -8.95
N PHE A 54 -3.80 -20.06 -7.70
CA PHE A 54 -3.71 -20.96 -6.55
C PHE A 54 -5.08 -21.10 -5.87
N PHE A 55 -5.78 -19.99 -5.61
CA PHE A 55 -7.16 -19.96 -5.11
C PHE A 55 -7.84 -18.63 -5.44
N GLY A 56 -9.17 -18.55 -5.24
CA GLY A 56 -9.94 -17.31 -5.30
C GLY A 56 -10.80 -17.11 -6.55
N GLY A 57 -10.71 -17.99 -7.55
CA GLY A 57 -11.65 -18.03 -8.69
C GLY A 57 -11.89 -16.65 -9.34
N SER A 58 -13.12 -16.14 -9.24
CA SER A 58 -13.53 -14.84 -9.81
C SER A 58 -12.85 -13.62 -9.17
N ASN A 59 -12.21 -13.78 -8.01
CA ASN A 59 -11.44 -12.73 -7.35
C ASN A 59 -10.08 -12.47 -8.00
N ILE A 60 -9.73 -13.23 -9.04
CA ILE A 60 -8.54 -13.00 -9.88
C ILE A 60 -9.00 -12.53 -11.26
N LYS A 61 -8.43 -11.41 -11.72
CA LYS A 61 -8.60 -10.97 -13.11
C LYS A 61 -7.25 -10.68 -13.74
N LEU A 62 -6.98 -11.34 -14.86
CA LEU A 62 -5.84 -11.04 -15.71
C LEU A 62 -6.21 -9.88 -16.65
N LEU A 63 -5.33 -8.88 -16.72
CA LEU A 63 -5.52 -7.69 -17.54
C LEU A 63 -4.34 -7.56 -18.52
N ASN A 64 -4.54 -6.79 -19.60
CA ASN A 64 -3.51 -6.52 -20.61
C ASN A 64 -2.79 -7.79 -21.09
N ASN A 65 -3.56 -8.75 -21.62
CA ASN A 65 -3.07 -10.05 -22.09
C ASN A 65 -2.23 -10.81 -21.04
N GLY A 66 -2.59 -10.68 -19.76
CA GLY A 66 -1.91 -11.37 -18.66
C GLY A 66 -0.64 -10.67 -18.16
N SER A 67 -0.36 -9.44 -18.60
CA SER A 67 0.76 -8.65 -18.08
C SER A 67 0.51 -8.15 -16.65
N TYR A 68 -0.76 -7.99 -16.25
CA TYR A 68 -1.15 -7.62 -14.90
C TYR A 68 -2.19 -8.60 -14.34
N ALA A 69 -2.24 -8.69 -13.02
CA ALA A 69 -3.32 -9.33 -12.31
C ALA A 69 -3.89 -8.39 -11.25
N THR A 70 -5.21 -8.39 -11.11
CA THR A 70 -5.87 -7.83 -9.93
C THR A 70 -6.35 -8.97 -9.04
N LEU A 71 -6.01 -8.88 -7.76
CA LEU A 71 -6.45 -9.77 -6.71
C LEU A 71 -7.47 -9.04 -5.85
N ALA A 72 -8.54 -9.74 -5.48
CA ALA A 72 -9.56 -9.24 -4.57
C ALA A 72 -9.69 -10.14 -3.34
N LEU A 73 -10.12 -9.52 -2.24
CA LEU A 73 -10.57 -10.17 -1.02
C LEU A 73 -11.96 -9.62 -0.72
N ASP A 74 -12.93 -10.51 -0.60
CA ASP A 74 -14.28 -10.17 -0.18
C ASP A 74 -14.74 -11.10 0.95
N LYS A 75 -16.02 -11.04 1.30
CA LYS A 75 -16.59 -11.87 2.38
C LYS A 75 -16.58 -13.37 2.08
N SER A 76 -16.47 -13.75 0.81
CA SER A 76 -16.51 -15.16 0.39
C SER A 76 -15.11 -15.78 0.39
N SER A 77 -14.10 -15.08 -0.13
CA SER A 77 -12.73 -15.60 -0.21
C SER A 77 -11.72 -14.51 -0.53
N GLY A 78 -10.45 -14.81 -0.27
CA GLY A 78 -9.31 -14.07 -0.84
C GLY A 78 -8.98 -14.54 -2.25
N SER A 79 -7.76 -14.21 -2.70
CA SER A 79 -7.21 -14.76 -3.93
C SER A 79 -5.68 -14.82 -3.89
N GLY A 80 -5.11 -15.74 -4.66
CA GLY A 80 -3.67 -15.92 -4.71
C GLY A 80 -3.19 -16.60 -5.99
N LEU A 81 -1.96 -16.28 -6.37
CA LEU A 81 -1.25 -16.84 -7.50
C LEU A 81 -0.01 -17.58 -7.00
N ALA A 82 0.34 -18.68 -7.65
CA ALA A 82 1.57 -19.42 -7.38
C ALA A 82 2.41 -19.52 -8.65
N SER A 83 3.73 -19.53 -8.51
CA SER A 83 4.62 -19.71 -9.65
C SER A 83 4.37 -21.08 -10.29
N LYS A 84 4.42 -21.14 -11.63
CA LYS A 84 4.28 -22.43 -12.35
C LYS A 84 5.46 -23.36 -12.12
N ASN A 85 6.64 -22.78 -11.88
CA ASN A 85 7.89 -23.49 -11.65
C ASN A 85 8.32 -23.36 -10.19
N LYS A 86 9.12 -24.31 -9.73
CA LYS A 86 9.83 -24.27 -8.45
C LYS A 86 11.25 -23.78 -8.67
N TYR A 87 11.78 -23.07 -7.69
CA TYR A 87 13.13 -22.49 -7.75
C TYR A 87 13.87 -22.75 -6.45
N TYR A 88 15.18 -23.01 -6.55
CA TYR A 88 16.06 -23.11 -5.39
C TYR A 88 16.66 -21.76 -5.00
N TYR A 89 16.99 -20.95 -6.02
CA TYR A 89 17.57 -19.61 -5.88
C TYR A 89 16.98 -18.72 -6.97
N GLY A 90 16.93 -17.41 -6.72
CA GLY A 90 16.48 -16.47 -7.75
C GLY A 90 16.30 -15.05 -7.21
N PHE A 91 16.22 -14.11 -8.15
CA PHE A 91 15.75 -12.76 -7.90
C PHE A 91 14.26 -12.69 -8.28
N PHE A 92 13.40 -12.49 -7.30
CA PHE A 92 11.96 -12.38 -7.50
C PHE A 92 11.51 -10.95 -7.24
N SER A 93 10.93 -10.32 -8.26
CA SER A 93 10.46 -8.95 -8.18
C SER A 93 9.08 -8.82 -8.79
N ALA A 94 8.26 -7.98 -8.18
CA ALA A 94 6.93 -7.67 -8.65
C ALA A 94 6.64 -6.18 -8.40
N ALA A 95 5.98 -5.54 -9.36
CA ALA A 95 5.38 -4.23 -9.15
C ALA A 95 4.01 -4.41 -8.49
N ILE A 96 3.87 -4.00 -7.23
CA ILE A 96 2.65 -4.19 -6.43
C ILE A 96 2.03 -2.84 -6.11
N LYS A 97 0.76 -2.66 -6.49
CA LYS A 97 -0.06 -1.53 -6.05
C LYS A 97 -0.98 -2.00 -4.92
N LEU A 98 -0.85 -1.39 -3.75
CA LEU A 98 -1.67 -1.70 -2.59
C LEU A 98 -3.11 -1.16 -2.75
N PRO A 99 -4.11 -1.82 -2.13
CA PRO A 99 -5.47 -1.29 -2.07
C PRO A 99 -5.50 0.07 -1.36
N ALA A 100 -6.35 0.97 -1.85
CA ALA A 100 -6.59 2.26 -1.24
C ALA A 100 -7.77 2.20 -0.26
N GLY A 101 -7.84 3.15 0.67
CA GLY A 101 -8.94 3.26 1.64
C GLY A 101 -8.71 2.45 2.92
N LEU A 102 -9.80 2.07 3.59
CA LEU A 102 -9.74 1.31 4.84
C LEU A 102 -9.46 -0.18 4.56
N THR A 103 -8.29 -0.64 5.00
CA THR A 103 -7.81 -2.01 4.76
C THR A 103 -7.44 -2.73 6.06
N SER A 104 -8.08 -2.36 7.17
CA SER A 104 -7.82 -2.96 8.49
C SER A 104 -8.00 -4.47 8.44
N GLY A 105 -6.96 -5.21 8.86
CA GLY A 105 -6.95 -6.67 8.86
C GLY A 105 -6.71 -7.34 7.50
N VAL A 106 -6.54 -6.57 6.42
CA VAL A 106 -6.19 -7.11 5.10
C VAL A 106 -4.67 -7.25 4.99
N VAL A 107 -4.22 -8.41 4.53
CA VAL A 107 -2.80 -8.68 4.25
C VAL A 107 -2.61 -8.85 2.75
N VAL A 108 -1.66 -8.10 2.18
CA VAL A 108 -1.13 -8.33 0.83
C VAL A 108 0.27 -8.91 1.00
N ALA A 109 0.48 -10.11 0.48
CA ALA A 109 1.73 -10.84 0.66
C ALA A 109 2.38 -11.15 -0.69
N PHE A 110 3.71 -11.05 -0.73
CA PHE A 110 4.57 -11.55 -1.78
C PHE A 110 5.72 -12.29 -1.10
N TYR A 111 5.79 -13.60 -1.30
CA TYR A 111 6.73 -14.48 -0.59
C TYR A 111 7.17 -15.61 -1.52
N ASN A 112 8.27 -16.27 -1.14
CA ASN A 112 8.87 -17.42 -1.80
C ASN A 112 8.63 -18.72 -1.03
#